data_AF-A0A7S0EFR4-F1
#
_entry.id   AF-A0A7S0EFR4-F1
#
_cell.length_a   1.000
_cell.length_b   1.000
_cell.length_c   1.000
_cell.angle_alpha   90.00
_cell.angle_beta   90.00
_cell.angle_gamma   90.00
#
_symmetry.space_group_name_H-M   'P 1'
#
loop_
_entity.id
_entity.type
_entity.pdbx_description
1 polymer ?
#
loop_
_entity_poly.entity_id
_entity_poly.type
_entity_poly.pdbx_seq_one_letter_code
_entity_poly.pdbx_strand_id
1 'polypeptide(L)'
;GISSMPAVKVVEKCKDKGLYKGYHSPLAFISYANKLLADAVTPLTSEEEVKDFSIQHNVSVISFFSKGDGYEDEEEEFREAAESLRFSNNVYFATVKSTAV
;
A
#
# COMPACT_ATOMS: atom_id res chain seq x y z
N GLY A 1 -4.00 19.47 16.39
CA GLY A 1 -3.27 20.22 15.34
C GLY A 1 -3.94 20.05 13.99
N ILE A 2 -5.12 20.62 13.80
CA ILE A 2 -5.71 20.83 12.48
C ILE A 2 -5.61 22.34 12.22
N SER A 3 -4.96 22.73 11.13
CA SER A 3 -4.66 24.14 10.82
C SER A 3 -5.47 24.71 9.65
N SER A 4 -6.19 23.87 8.91
CA SER A 4 -7.03 24.27 7.78
C SER A 4 -8.30 23.41 7.73
N MET A 5 -9.38 23.97 7.16
CA MET A 5 -10.68 23.32 7.02
C MET A 5 -11.19 23.45 5.57
N PRO A 6 -11.90 22.45 5.02
CA PRO A 6 -12.15 21.14 5.62
C PRO A 6 -10.90 20.24 5.57
N ALA A 7 -10.67 19.46 6.62
CA ALA A 7 -9.56 18.51 6.70
C ALA A 7 -10.03 17.17 7.26
N VAL A 8 -9.60 16.07 6.65
CA VAL A 8 -9.81 14.72 7.16
C VAL A 8 -8.48 14.18 7.65
N LYS A 9 -8.42 13.81 8.93
CA LYS A 9 -7.21 13.33 9.59
C LYS A 9 -7.31 11.83 9.82
N VAL A 10 -6.22 11.12 9.57
CA VAL A 10 -6.13 9.67 9.78
C VAL A 10 -5.34 9.38 11.04
N VAL A 11 -5.92 8.58 11.93
CA VAL A 11 -5.30 8.14 13.17
C VAL A 11 -5.41 6.63 13.24
N GLU A 12 -4.29 5.97 13.52
CA GLU A 12 -4.23 4.51 13.63
C GLU A 12 -3.37 4.13 14.83
N LYS A 13 -3.85 3.22 15.69
CA LYS A 13 -3.15 2.78 16.92
C LYS A 13 -2.67 3.98 17.77
N CYS A 14 -3.54 4.98 17.93
CA CYS A 14 -3.27 6.24 18.63
C CYS A 14 -2.13 7.10 18.03
N LYS A 15 -1.62 6.76 16.84
CA LYS A 15 -0.61 7.55 16.12
C LYS A 15 -1.24 8.36 15.00
N ASP A 16 -0.79 9.61 14.87
CA ASP A 16 -1.13 10.49 13.76
C ASP A 16 -0.47 9.99 12.48
N LYS A 17 -1.27 9.77 11.43
CA LYS A 17 -0.79 9.32 10.11
C LYS A 17 -0.88 10.43 9.06
N GLY A 18 -1.27 11.63 9.47
CA GLY A 18 -1.40 12.80 8.63
C GLY A 18 -2.82 13.05 8.13
N LEU A 19 -2.90 13.95 7.15
CA LEU A 19 -4.15 14.37 6.52
C LEU A 19 -4.38 13.57 5.25
N TYR A 20 -5.64 13.22 5.01
CA TYR A 20 -6.11 12.78 3.70
C TYR A 20 -5.87 13.90 2.69
N LYS A 21 -5.15 13.60 1.60
CA LYS A 21 -4.85 14.57 0.52
C LYS A 21 -5.57 14.25 -0.80
N GLY A 22 -6.54 13.34 -0.77
CA GLY A 22 -7.26 12.90 -1.96
C GLY A 22 -8.43 13.82 -2.30
N TYR A 23 -9.15 13.50 -3.37
CA TYR A 23 -10.34 14.25 -3.76
C TYR A 23 -11.44 14.13 -2.70
N HIS A 24 -12.10 15.24 -2.38
CA HIS A 24 -13.21 15.28 -1.42
C HIS A 24 -14.51 14.81 -2.08
N SER A 25 -14.59 13.53 -2.43
CA SER A 25 -15.80 12.87 -2.94
C SER A 25 -16.06 11.55 -2.20
N PRO A 26 -17.33 11.09 -2.11
CA PRO A 26 -17.65 9.83 -1.45
C PRO A 26 -16.87 8.64 -2.02
N LEU A 27 -16.77 8.54 -3.35
CA LEU A 27 -16.07 7.44 -4.02
C LEU A 27 -14.56 7.45 -3.74
N ALA A 28 -13.93 8.63 -3.74
CA ALA A 28 -12.51 8.76 -3.44
C ALA A 28 -12.20 8.43 -1.98
N PHE A 29 -13.11 8.78 -1.06
CA PHE A 29 -12.98 8.44 0.34
C PHE A 29 -13.18 6.95 0.60
N ILE A 30 -14.19 6.32 -0.03
CA ILE A 30 -14.42 4.87 0.05
C ILE A 30 -13.21 4.09 -0.49
N SER A 31 -12.68 4.50 -1.65
CA SER A 31 -11.48 3.88 -2.22
C SER A 31 -10.27 3.99 -1.28
N TYR A 32 -10.06 5.17 -0.69
CA TYR A 32 -9.00 5.37 0.30
C TYR A 32 -9.19 4.52 1.56
N ALA A 33 -10.40 4.46 2.11
CA ALA A 33 -10.70 3.64 3.28
C ALA A 33 -10.48 2.15 2.99
N ASN A 34 -10.93 1.66 1.84
CA ASN A 34 -10.69 0.27 1.42
C ASN A 34 -9.19 -0.03 1.29
N LYS A 35 -8.41 0.90 0.75
CA LYS A 35 -6.95 0.78 0.70
C LYS A 35 -6.33 0.65 2.10
N LEU A 36 -6.78 1.45 3.07
CA LEU A 36 -6.24 1.40 4.43
C LEU A 36 -6.60 0.11 5.19
N LEU A 37 -7.72 -0.53 4.81
CA LEU A 37 -8.17 -1.79 5.40
C LEU A 37 -7.58 -3.03 4.71
N ALA A 38 -7.07 -2.88 3.48
CA ALA A 38 -6.37 -3.93 2.77
C ALA A 38 -4.97 -4.16 3.34
N ASP A 39 -4.37 -5.30 3.00
CA ASP A 39 -2.98 -5.56 3.30
C ASP A 39 -2.08 -4.48 2.68
N ALA A 40 -1.06 -4.04 3.42
CA ALA A 40 -0.14 -3.02 2.92
C ALA A 40 0.63 -3.50 1.69
N VAL A 41 0.84 -4.82 1.57
CA VAL A 41 1.51 -5.48 0.45
C VAL A 41 0.61 -6.57 -0.11
N THR A 42 0.22 -6.42 -1.38
CA THR A 42 -0.57 -7.43 -2.09
C THR A 42 0.32 -8.58 -2.58
N PRO A 43 0.05 -9.85 -2.23
CA PRO A 43 0.76 -10.97 -2.81
C PRO A 43 0.31 -11.20 -4.26
N LEU A 44 1.26 -11.34 -5.18
CA LEU A 44 1.03 -11.67 -6.59
C LEU A 44 1.69 -13.00 -6.91
N THR A 45 1.04 -13.86 -7.69
CA THR A 45 1.46 -15.24 -7.95
C THR A 45 1.63 -15.56 -9.43
N SER A 46 1.20 -14.64 -10.31
CA SER A 46 1.29 -14.82 -11.76
C SER A 46 1.70 -13.53 -12.48
N GLU A 47 2.20 -13.66 -13.71
CA GLU A 47 2.50 -12.52 -14.58
C GLU A 47 1.25 -11.71 -14.93
N GLU A 48 0.09 -12.37 -15.03
CA GLU A 48 -1.20 -11.72 -15.26
C GLU A 48 -1.57 -10.82 -14.08
N GLU A 49 -1.41 -11.30 -12.84
CA GLU A 49 -1.64 -10.50 -11.63
C GLU A 49 -0.68 -9.30 -11.53
N VAL A 50 0.59 -9.46 -11.93
CA VAL A 50 1.56 -8.34 -12.00
C VAL A 50 1.09 -7.28 -13.00
N LYS A 51 0.67 -7.73 -14.19
CA LYS A 51 0.17 -6.83 -15.23
C LYS A 51 -1.09 -6.10 -14.77
N ASP A 52 -2.06 -6.82 -14.23
CA ASP A 52 -3.32 -6.26 -13.77
C ASP A 52 -3.11 -5.27 -12.62
N PHE A 53 -2.24 -5.60 -11.67
CA PHE A 53 -1.89 -4.69 -10.57
C PHE A 53 -1.27 -3.38 -11.09
N SER A 54 -0.40 -3.46 -12.10
CA SER A 54 0.23 -2.28 -12.70
C SER A 54 -0.76 -1.39 -13.47
N ILE A 55 -1.81 -1.98 -14.05
CA ILE A 55 -2.87 -1.26 -14.78
C ILE A 55 -3.86 -0.63 -13.80
N GLN A 56 -4.22 -1.35 -12.74
CA GLN A 56 -5.18 -0.90 -11.74
C GLN A 56 -4.64 0.25 -10.89
N HIS A 57 -3.32 0.28 -10.65
CA HIS A 57 -2.68 1.22 -9.73
C HIS A 57 -1.65 2.11 -10.44
N ASN A 58 -2.01 3.39 -10.63
CA ASN A 58 -1.16 4.40 -11.29
C ASN A 58 0.26 4.54 -10.70
N VAL A 59 0.43 4.31 -9.39
CA VAL A 59 1.75 4.25 -8.75
C VAL A 59 1.83 2.94 -7.98
N SER A 60 2.48 1.97 -8.59
CA SER A 60 2.71 0.64 -8.05
C SER A 60 4.20 0.40 -7.80
N VAL A 61 4.51 -0.25 -6.68
CA VAL A 61 5.85 -0.72 -6.33
C VAL A 61 5.75 -2.23 -6.17
N ILE A 62 6.41 -2.97 -7.04
CA ILE A 62 6.34 -4.44 -7.08
C ILE A 62 7.71 -4.99 -6.76
N SER A 63 7.83 -5.76 -5.67
CA SER A 63 9.07 -6.42 -5.28
C SER A 63 9.13 -7.87 -5.75
N PHE A 64 10.36 -8.34 -5.95
CA PHE A 64 10.69 -9.71 -6.29
C PHE A 64 11.75 -10.19 -5.30
N PHE A 65 11.35 -11.03 -4.35
CA PHE A 65 12.26 -11.65 -3.39
C PHE A 65 12.44 -13.13 -3.76
N SER A 66 13.67 -13.55 -4.04
CA SER A 66 13.98 -14.97 -4.23
C SER A 66 14.04 -15.66 -2.87
N LYS A 67 13.44 -16.84 -2.72
CA LYS A 67 13.55 -17.71 -1.53
C LYS A 67 14.96 -18.31 -1.31
N GLY A 68 16.02 -17.56 -1.58
CA GLY A 68 17.37 -17.88 -1.13
C GLY A 68 17.53 -17.44 0.32
N ASP A 69 18.22 -18.24 1.14
CA ASP A 69 18.50 -17.91 2.53
C ASP A 69 19.10 -16.50 2.63
N GLY A 70 18.43 -15.59 3.36
CA GLY A 70 18.96 -14.27 3.70
C GLY A 70 18.13 -13.04 3.28
N TYR A 71 16.97 -13.20 2.63
CA TYR A 71 16.12 -12.06 2.19
C TYR A 71 14.93 -11.74 3.10
N GLU A 72 14.83 -12.37 4.27
CA GLU A 72 13.73 -12.12 5.21
C GLU A 72 13.77 -10.68 5.74
N ASP A 73 14.97 -10.12 5.91
CA ASP A 73 15.19 -8.75 6.37
C ASP A 73 14.68 -7.74 5.32
N GLU A 74 14.97 -7.95 4.03
CA GLU A 74 14.52 -7.06 2.96
C GLU A 74 13.02 -7.15 2.69
N GLU A 75 12.42 -8.35 2.80
CA GLU A 75 10.96 -8.51 2.70
C GLU A 75 10.25 -7.81 3.87
N GLU A 76 10.82 -7.90 5.08
CA GLU A 76 10.33 -7.16 6.25
C GLU A 76 10.48 -5.64 6.08
N GLU A 77 11.64 -5.14 5.68
CA GLU A 77 11.86 -3.71 5.42
C GLU A 77 10.89 -3.16 4.36
N PHE A 78 10.64 -3.94 3.30
CA PHE A 78 9.68 -3.58 2.26
C PHE A 78 8.25 -3.50 2.81
N ARG A 79 7.86 -4.46 3.67
CA ARG A 79 6.55 -4.46 4.35
C ARG A 79 6.43 -3.25 5.29
N GLU A 80 7.47 -2.89 6.02
CA GLU A 80 7.48 -1.71 6.88
C GLU A 80 7.35 -0.41 6.08
N ALA A 81 8.06 -0.31 4.95
CA ALA A 81 7.94 0.81 4.03
C ALA A 81 6.51 0.92 3.48
N ALA A 82 5.91 -0.21 3.08
CA ALA A 82 4.51 -0.26 2.62
C ALA A 82 3.53 0.18 3.71
N GLU A 83 3.69 -0.29 4.96
CA GLU A 83 2.88 0.10 6.12
C GLU A 83 3.00 1.60 6.45
N SER A 84 4.19 2.18 6.29
CA SER A 84 4.41 3.61 6.46
C SER A 84 3.74 4.43 5.35
N LEU A 85 3.83 3.94 4.11
CA LEU A 85 3.38 4.66 2.92
C LEU A 85 1.93 4.36 2.52
N ARG A 86 1.24 3.38 3.12
CA ARG A 86 -0.17 3.07 2.78
C ARG A 86 -1.12 4.24 3.00
N PHE A 87 -0.77 5.14 3.91
CA PHE A 87 -1.53 6.36 4.21
C PHE A 87 -1.38 7.44 3.14
N SER A 88 -0.41 7.30 2.22
CA SER A 88 -0.39 8.05 0.97
C SER A 88 -1.59 7.67 0.10
N ASN A 89 -2.11 8.59 -0.72
CA ASN A 89 -3.36 8.32 -1.43
C ASN A 89 -3.19 7.38 -2.63
N ASN A 90 -1.99 7.25 -3.20
CA ASN A 90 -1.83 6.71 -4.54
C ASN A 90 -0.73 5.64 -4.71
N VAL A 91 0.09 5.37 -3.70
CA VAL A 91 1.14 4.34 -3.81
C VAL A 91 0.64 2.99 -3.31
N TYR A 92 0.77 1.96 -4.13
CA TYR A 92 0.36 0.59 -3.81
C TYR A 92 1.57 -0.34 -3.89
N PHE A 93 1.67 -1.28 -2.95
CA PHE A 93 2.80 -2.20 -2.86
C PHE A 93 2.33 -3.62 -3.13
N ALA A 94 3.15 -4.37 -3.85
CA ALA A 94 2.92 -5.77 -4.09
C ALA A 94 4.23 -6.56 -4.06
N THR A 95 4.13 -7.84 -3.79
CA THR A 95 5.28 -8.77 -3.80
C THR A 95 4.92 -9.99 -4.61
N VAL A 96 5.78 -10.32 -5.57
CA VAL A 96 5.65 -11.56 -6.34
C VAL A 96 6.12 -12.73 -5.49
N LYS A 97 5.20 -13.62 -5.14
CA LYS A 97 5.49 -14.89 -4.47
C LYS A 97 5.62 -15.97 -5.54
N SER A 98 6.84 -16.46 -5.73
CA SER A 98 7.06 -17.66 -6.52
C SER A 98 6.34 -18.83 -5.84
N THR A 99 5.35 -19.40 -6.54
CA THR A 99 4.90 -20.76 -6.27
C THR A 99 6.10 -21.66 -6.59
N ALA A 100 6.63 -22.32 -5.57
CA ALA A 100 7.65 -23.33 -5.76
C ALA A 100 7.12 -24.36 -6.78
N VAL A 101 7.83 -24.53 -7.89
CA VAL A 101 7.61 -25.62 -8.85
C VAL A 101 8.22 -26.89 -8.29
#